data_AF-A0A2V9HGB2-F1
#
_entry.id   AF-A0A2V9HGB2-F1
#
_cell.length_a   1.000
_cell.length_b   1.000
_cell.length_c   1.000
_cell.angle_alpha   90.00
_cell.angle_beta   90.00
_cell.angle_gamma   90.00
#
_symmetry.space_group_name_H-M   'P 1'
#
loop_
_entity.id
_entity.type
_entity.pdbx_description
1 polymer ?
#
loop_
_entity_poly.entity_id
_entity_poly.type
_entity_poly.pdbx_seq_one_letter_code
_entity_poly.pdbx_strand_id
1 'polypeptide(L)'
;MGTGGSGRANVMMPKFRGSMGNPLLLEELLARHPKLRVQVMHAGYPMIDNMLTLLQANSHVYVDVAGLIWSYPIKEVNRYIERLVDAGFEDRVMFGTDQLIWPKLMAYSISIMQNADYLTPQQKRDILYNSAARFLRMDTAQGK
;
A
#
# COMPACT_ATOMS: atom_id res chain seq x y z
N MET A 1 -1.66 2.12 9.06
CA MET A 1 -2.60 3.27 9.01
C MET A 1 -3.82 2.82 8.24
N GLY A 2 -5.03 3.31 8.53
CA GLY A 2 -6.23 2.91 7.77
C GLY A 2 -7.52 2.99 8.57
N THR A 3 -8.64 2.76 7.88
CA THR A 3 -10.01 2.92 8.44
C THR A 3 -10.37 1.87 9.49
N GLY A 4 -9.65 0.74 9.54
CA GLY A 4 -9.96 -0.37 10.43
C GLY A 4 -11.29 -1.07 10.11
N GLY A 5 -11.90 -0.82 8.96
CA GLY A 5 -13.21 -1.36 8.60
C GLY A 5 -14.38 -0.50 9.06
N SER A 6 -15.49 -0.64 8.36
CA SER A 6 -16.66 0.24 8.48
C SER A 6 -17.23 0.27 9.90
N GLY A 7 -17.50 1.48 10.40
CA GLY A 7 -18.21 1.70 11.65
C GLY A 7 -17.40 1.45 12.94
N ARG A 8 -16.10 1.17 12.88
CA ARG A 8 -15.28 0.84 14.08
C ARG A 8 -15.44 1.82 15.24
N ALA A 9 -15.48 3.13 14.95
CA ALA A 9 -15.67 4.16 15.96
C ALA A 9 -16.94 3.98 16.80
N ASN A 10 -18.02 3.48 16.19
CA ASN A 10 -19.32 3.39 16.83
C ASN A 10 -19.61 1.98 17.35
N VAL A 11 -18.98 0.95 16.77
CA VAL A 11 -19.34 -0.45 17.04
C VAL A 11 -18.40 -1.12 18.05
N MET A 12 -17.09 -0.87 17.98
CA MET A 12 -16.11 -1.61 18.81
C MET A 12 -15.06 -0.72 19.49
N MET A 13 -14.73 0.43 18.92
CA MET A 13 -13.58 1.24 19.31
C MET A 13 -13.97 2.72 19.42
N PRO A 14 -14.65 3.15 20.50
CA PRO A 14 -15.14 4.54 20.67
C PRO A 14 -14.05 5.61 20.66
N LYS A 15 -12.80 5.24 20.95
CA LYS A 15 -11.63 6.12 20.86
C LYS A 15 -10.98 6.14 19.49
N PHE A 16 -11.41 5.29 18.54
CA PHE A 16 -10.91 5.31 17.18
C PHE A 16 -11.20 6.66 16.54
N ARG A 17 -10.21 7.19 15.83
CA ARG A 17 -10.31 8.43 15.05
C ARG A 17 -9.68 8.17 13.70
N GLY A 18 -10.46 8.33 12.62
CA GLY A 18 -9.95 8.14 11.27
C GLY A 18 -8.77 9.08 10.94
N SER A 19 -8.74 10.28 11.53
CA SER A 19 -7.64 11.24 11.39
C SER A 19 -6.29 10.72 11.90
N MET A 20 -6.27 9.78 12.85
CA MET A 20 -5.04 9.17 13.35
C MET A 20 -4.40 8.21 12.33
N GLY A 21 -5.08 7.94 11.22
CA GLY A 21 -4.52 7.25 10.05
C GLY A 21 -3.86 8.17 9.04
N ASN A 22 -3.75 9.48 9.29
CA ASN A 22 -3.16 10.44 8.35
C ASN A 22 -1.67 10.15 8.10
N PRO A 23 -1.24 9.88 6.85
CA PRO A 23 0.16 9.63 6.50
C PRO A 23 1.13 10.73 6.96
N LEU A 24 0.69 11.99 6.96
CA LEU A 24 1.54 13.13 7.33
C LEU A 24 1.94 13.13 8.82
N LEU A 25 1.29 12.33 9.66
CA LEU A 25 1.74 12.12 11.05
C LEU A 25 3.12 11.46 11.14
N LEU A 26 3.65 10.91 10.03
CA LEU A 26 5.00 10.36 9.96
C LEU A 26 6.09 11.39 9.67
N GLU A 27 5.75 12.64 9.29
CA GLU A 27 6.73 13.62 8.82
C GLU A 27 7.82 13.94 9.85
N GLU A 28 7.45 14.15 11.11
CA GLU A 28 8.43 14.44 12.18
C GLU A 28 9.40 13.28 12.39
N LEU A 29 8.90 12.04 12.33
CA LEU A 29 9.74 10.84 12.44
C LEU A 29 10.73 10.76 11.27
N LEU A 30 10.24 10.94 10.04
CA LEU A 30 11.04 10.83 8.83
C LEU A 30 12.09 11.96 8.73
N ALA A 31 11.74 13.17 9.18
CA ALA A 31 12.67 14.28 9.26
C ALA A 31 13.84 14.01 10.23
N ARG A 32 13.57 13.37 11.39
CA ARG A 32 14.62 12.97 12.34
C ARG A 32 15.45 11.78 11.86
N HIS A 33 14.88 10.92 11.03
CA HIS A 33 15.52 9.69 10.56
C HIS A 33 15.43 9.55 9.03
N PRO A 34 16.14 10.39 8.25
CA PRO A 34 15.97 10.48 6.79
C PRO A 34 16.37 9.22 6.01
N LYS A 35 17.07 8.27 6.66
CA LYS A 35 17.48 6.97 6.09
C LYS A 35 16.57 5.81 6.52
N LEU A 36 15.56 6.07 7.36
CA LEU A 36 14.63 5.04 7.82
C LEU A 36 13.74 4.61 6.65
N ARG A 37 13.71 3.30 6.40
CA ARG A 37 12.78 2.71 5.42
C ARG A 37 11.47 2.42 6.10
N VAL A 38 10.38 2.95 5.58
CA VAL A 38 9.04 2.79 6.17
C VAL A 38 8.12 2.20 5.13
N GLN A 39 7.44 1.11 5.52
CA GLN A 39 6.30 0.56 4.80
C GLN A 39 5.02 1.11 5.43
N VAL A 40 4.26 1.88 4.67
CA VAL A 40 2.93 2.33 5.05
C VAL A 40 1.90 1.29 4.57
N MET A 41 1.37 0.55 5.54
CA MET A 41 0.31 -0.42 5.32
C MET A 41 -0.94 0.21 4.69
N HIS A 42 -1.53 -0.52 3.74
CA HIS A 42 -2.80 -0.17 3.07
C HIS A 42 -2.76 1.15 2.28
N ALA A 43 -1.57 1.57 1.85
CA ALA A 43 -1.31 2.76 1.05
C ALA A 43 -1.97 4.05 1.58
N GLY A 44 -2.08 4.17 2.90
CA GLY A 44 -2.67 5.35 3.54
C GLY A 44 -4.16 5.54 3.27
N TYR A 45 -4.86 4.53 2.74
CA TYR A 45 -6.27 4.63 2.36
C TYR A 45 -7.14 5.13 3.54
N PRO A 46 -8.05 6.10 3.30
CA PRO A 46 -8.44 6.69 2.01
C PRO A 46 -7.70 8.02 1.67
N MET A 47 -6.64 8.37 2.39
CA MET A 47 -6.01 9.70 2.34
C MET A 47 -4.94 9.79 1.26
N ILE A 48 -5.34 9.60 -0.01
CA ILE A 48 -4.38 9.47 -1.11
C ILE A 48 -3.51 10.72 -1.30
N ASP A 49 -4.07 11.92 -1.28
CA ASP A 49 -3.27 13.14 -1.51
C ASP A 49 -2.22 13.35 -0.41
N ASN A 50 -2.54 13.01 0.83
CA ASN A 50 -1.59 13.03 1.94
C ASN A 50 -0.51 11.95 1.77
N MET A 51 -0.89 10.76 1.29
CA MET A 51 0.07 9.69 1.01
C MET A 51 1.01 10.06 -0.13
N LEU A 52 0.50 10.62 -1.24
CA LEU A 52 1.28 11.11 -2.36
C LEU A 52 2.23 12.24 -1.92
N THR A 53 1.77 13.16 -1.07
CA THR A 53 2.61 14.21 -0.47
C THR A 53 3.78 13.59 0.32
N LEU A 54 3.51 12.60 1.16
CA LEU A 54 4.54 11.93 1.95
C LEU A 54 5.54 11.17 1.06
N LEU A 55 5.07 10.48 0.02
CA LEU A 55 5.90 9.76 -0.95
C LEU A 55 6.79 10.71 -1.76
N GLN A 56 6.25 11.87 -2.16
CA GLN A 56 6.99 12.90 -2.88
C GLN A 56 8.11 13.49 -2.01
N ALA A 57 7.82 13.74 -0.73
CA ALA A 57 8.78 14.33 0.19
C ALA A 57 9.87 13.35 0.68
N ASN A 58 9.61 12.03 0.66
CA ASN A 58 10.47 11.03 1.28
C ASN A 58 10.77 9.84 0.36
N SER A 59 12.03 9.66 -0.04
CA SER A 59 12.46 8.60 -0.96
C SER A 59 12.45 7.19 -0.35
N HIS A 60 12.52 7.07 0.97
CA HIS A 60 12.57 5.78 1.69
C HIS A 60 11.21 5.28 2.19
N VAL A 61 10.12 5.96 1.81
CA VAL A 61 8.75 5.55 2.12
C VAL A 61 8.20 4.71 0.97
N TYR A 62 7.68 3.53 1.33
CA TYR A 62 6.99 2.59 0.45
C TYR A 62 5.59 2.37 0.99
N VAL A 63 4.68 1.91 0.14
CA VAL A 63 3.33 1.51 0.52
C VAL A 63 3.08 0.06 0.17
N ASP A 64 2.12 -0.58 0.84
CA ASP A 64 1.52 -1.81 0.33
C ASP A 64 0.01 -1.72 0.16
N VAL A 65 -0.53 -2.60 -0.68
CA VAL A 65 -1.96 -2.70 -0.99
C VAL A 65 -2.68 -3.80 -0.19
N ALA A 66 -1.99 -4.44 0.78
CA ALA A 66 -2.61 -5.46 1.62
C ALA A 66 -3.81 -4.86 2.36
N GLY A 67 -4.85 -5.64 2.65
CA GLY A 67 -6.07 -5.17 3.30
C GLY A 67 -6.95 -4.32 2.38
N LEU A 68 -6.40 -3.26 1.76
CA LEU A 68 -7.07 -2.43 0.75
C LEU A 68 -7.63 -3.28 -0.39
N ILE A 69 -6.82 -4.18 -0.94
CA ILE A 69 -7.14 -4.90 -2.17
C ILE A 69 -8.42 -5.75 -2.09
N TRP A 70 -8.80 -6.22 -0.91
CA TRP A 70 -9.96 -7.09 -0.72
C TRP A 70 -11.04 -6.50 0.19
N SER A 71 -10.75 -5.43 0.93
CA SER A 71 -11.71 -4.82 1.88
C SER A 71 -12.69 -3.85 1.23
N TYR A 72 -12.46 -3.45 -0.02
CA TYR A 72 -13.23 -2.38 -0.69
C TYR A 72 -13.71 -2.80 -2.08
N PRO A 73 -14.71 -2.09 -2.65
CA PRO A 73 -15.17 -2.36 -4.01
C PRO A 73 -14.02 -2.33 -5.02
N ILE A 74 -13.99 -3.31 -5.92
CA ILE A 74 -12.90 -3.49 -6.90
C ILE A 74 -12.62 -2.23 -7.74
N LYS A 75 -13.67 -1.48 -8.08
CA LYS A 75 -13.54 -0.21 -8.81
C LYS A 75 -12.75 0.84 -8.02
N GLU A 76 -12.95 0.91 -6.71
CA GLU A 76 -12.22 1.84 -5.83
C GLU A 76 -10.78 1.40 -5.67
N VAL A 77 -10.56 0.11 -5.43
CA VAL A 77 -9.21 -0.48 -5.31
C VAL A 77 -8.39 -0.19 -6.56
N ASN A 78 -8.95 -0.48 -7.74
CA ASN A 78 -8.26 -0.25 -9.01
C ASN A 78 -7.94 1.23 -9.22
N ARG A 79 -8.90 2.13 -8.99
CA ARG A 79 -8.69 3.57 -9.10
C ARG A 79 -7.59 4.06 -8.14
N TYR A 80 -7.55 3.54 -6.92
CA TYR A 80 -6.57 3.95 -5.91
C TYR A 80 -5.14 3.51 -6.29
N ILE A 81 -5.00 2.28 -6.79
CA ILE A 81 -3.71 1.75 -7.28
C ILE A 81 -3.27 2.51 -8.53
N GLU A 82 -4.17 2.71 -9.50
CA GLU A 82 -3.93 3.51 -10.70
C GLU A 82 -3.43 4.90 -10.34
N ARG A 83 -4.06 5.57 -9.36
CA ARG A 83 -3.65 6.91 -8.91
C ARG A 83 -2.25 6.96 -8.29
N LEU A 84 -1.81 5.91 -7.59
CA LEU A 84 -0.43 5.81 -7.07
C LEU A 84 0.58 5.65 -8.21
N VAL A 85 0.22 4.84 -9.21
CA VAL A 85 1.06 4.55 -10.38
C VAL A 85 1.16 5.75 -11.32
N ASP A 86 0.04 6.41 -11.64
CA ASP A 86 -0.01 7.62 -12.47
C ASP A 86 0.76 8.79 -11.83
N ALA A 87 0.88 8.80 -10.50
CA ALA A 87 1.70 9.76 -9.77
C ALA A 87 3.20 9.45 -9.81
N GLY A 88 3.63 8.36 -10.47
CA GLY A 88 5.03 7.97 -10.64
C GLY A 88 5.63 7.25 -9.43
N PHE A 89 4.81 6.53 -8.65
CA PHE A 89 5.26 5.81 -7.46
C PHE A 89 5.14 4.28 -7.58
N GLU A 90 4.98 3.73 -8.78
CA GLU A 90 4.84 2.30 -9.03
C GLU A 90 5.98 1.47 -8.42
N ASP A 91 7.19 2.01 -8.43
CA ASP A 91 8.40 1.36 -7.94
C ASP A 91 8.49 1.31 -6.40
N ARG A 92 7.54 1.95 -5.73
CA ARG A 92 7.38 2.03 -4.27
C ARG A 92 6.05 1.48 -3.75
N VAL A 93 5.23 0.90 -4.63
CA VAL A 93 4.03 0.13 -4.27
C VAL A 93 4.40 -1.35 -4.16
N MET A 94 4.08 -1.98 -3.03
CA MET A 94 4.32 -3.40 -2.76
C MET A 94 3.01 -4.17 -2.66
N PHE A 95 3.02 -5.42 -3.11
CA PHE A 95 1.90 -6.33 -2.94
C PHE A 95 1.89 -7.00 -1.55
N GLY A 96 0.70 -7.22 -1.02
CA GLY A 96 0.45 -8.08 0.13
C GLY A 96 -1.01 -8.54 0.14
N THR A 97 -1.27 -9.67 0.78
CA THR A 97 -2.60 -10.33 0.73
C THR A 97 -3.43 -10.07 1.98
N ASP A 98 -2.78 -9.82 3.12
CA ASP A 98 -3.41 -9.84 4.45
C ASP A 98 -4.12 -11.18 4.74
N GLN A 99 -3.59 -12.27 4.16
CA GLN A 99 -4.09 -13.61 4.33
C GLN A 99 -3.89 -14.06 5.79
N LEU A 100 -4.97 -14.04 6.55
CA LEU A 100 -5.05 -14.69 7.85
C LEU A 100 -5.84 -16.01 7.69
N ILE A 101 -7.03 -16.08 8.28
CA ILE A 101 -7.86 -17.29 8.34
C ILE A 101 -8.79 -17.49 7.14
N TRP A 102 -8.89 -16.53 6.21
CA TRP A 102 -9.85 -16.58 5.09
C TRP A 102 -9.36 -17.41 3.91
N PRO A 103 -9.93 -18.60 3.65
CA PRO A 103 -9.45 -19.45 2.56
C PRO A 103 -9.52 -18.74 1.21
N LYS A 104 -8.51 -18.95 0.35
CA LYS A 104 -8.41 -18.43 -1.03
C LYS A 104 -8.21 -16.90 -1.16
N LEU A 105 -8.10 -16.15 -0.06
CA LEU A 105 -7.92 -14.70 -0.12
C LEU A 105 -6.62 -14.29 -0.84
N MET A 106 -5.55 -15.06 -0.69
CA MET A 106 -4.32 -14.90 -1.46
C MET A 106 -4.57 -15.01 -2.97
N ALA A 107 -5.22 -16.08 -3.43
CA ALA A 107 -5.49 -16.29 -4.86
C ALA A 107 -6.39 -15.19 -5.44
N TYR A 108 -7.40 -14.76 -4.67
CA TYR A 108 -8.26 -13.64 -5.02
C TYR A 108 -7.49 -12.31 -5.13
N SER A 109 -6.64 -11.99 -4.16
CA SER A 109 -5.85 -10.76 -4.17
C SER A 109 -4.85 -10.72 -5.34
N ILE A 110 -4.23 -11.87 -5.65
CA ILE A 110 -3.34 -12.00 -6.81
C ILE A 110 -4.13 -11.78 -8.12
N SER A 111 -5.34 -12.35 -8.23
CA SER A 111 -6.13 -12.22 -9.46
C SER A 111 -6.56 -10.78 -9.72
N ILE A 112 -6.80 -9.97 -8.68
CA ILE A 112 -7.06 -8.53 -8.83
C ILE A 112 -5.88 -7.83 -9.51
N MET A 113 -4.65 -8.08 -9.06
CA MET A 113 -3.46 -7.47 -9.67
C MET A 113 -3.18 -7.99 -11.07
N GLN A 114 -3.39 -9.28 -11.32
CA GLN A 114 -3.17 -9.88 -12.64
C GLN A 114 -4.14 -9.33 -13.69
N ASN A 115 -5.40 -9.09 -13.31
CA ASN A 115 -6.46 -8.55 -14.18
C ASN A 115 -6.57 -7.01 -14.16
N ALA A 116 -5.60 -6.31 -13.56
CA ALA A 116 -5.54 -4.86 -13.59
C ALA A 116 -5.09 -4.36 -14.97
N ASP A 117 -6.04 -4.11 -15.89
CA ASP A 117 -5.74 -3.77 -17.29
C ASP A 117 -5.13 -2.37 -17.46
N TYR A 118 -5.26 -1.50 -16.45
CA TYR A 118 -4.60 -0.19 -16.39
C TYR A 118 -3.10 -0.28 -16.07
N LEU A 119 -2.60 -1.45 -15.67
CA LEU A 119 -1.18 -1.67 -15.38
C LEU A 119 -0.49 -2.39 -16.53
N THR A 120 0.67 -1.86 -16.92
CA THR A 120 1.60 -2.54 -17.82
C THR A 120 2.14 -3.83 -17.17
N PRO A 121 2.65 -4.79 -17.97
CA PRO A 121 3.31 -5.98 -17.42
C PRO A 121 4.47 -5.66 -16.46
N GLN A 122 5.22 -4.60 -16.75
CA GLN A 122 6.33 -4.16 -15.89
C GLN A 122 5.83 -3.61 -14.55
N GLN A 123 4.81 -2.74 -14.55
CA GLN A 123 4.21 -2.24 -13.31
C GLN A 123 3.62 -3.37 -12.46
N LYS A 124 2.96 -4.36 -13.09
CA LYS A 124 2.50 -5.57 -12.39
C LYS A 124 3.67 -6.30 -11.72
N ARG A 125 4.80 -6.46 -12.42
CA ARG A 125 6.00 -7.11 -11.89
C ARG A 125 6.66 -6.33 -10.76
N ASP A 126 6.69 -5.00 -10.87
CA ASP A 126 7.21 -4.14 -9.81
C ASP A 126 6.38 -4.26 -8.53
N ILE A 127 5.06 -4.14 -8.66
CA ILE A 127 4.13 -4.24 -7.52
C ILE A 127 4.17 -5.63 -6.88
N LEU A 128 4.12 -6.70 -7.70
CA LEU A 128 4.08 -8.08 -7.19
C LEU A 128 5.41 -8.57 -6.62
N TYR A 129 6.54 -7.94 -6.96
CA TYR A 129 7.85 -8.45 -6.54
C TYR A 129 8.94 -7.38 -6.40
N ASN A 130 9.30 -6.65 -7.47
CA ASN A 130 10.56 -5.89 -7.46
C ASN A 130 10.59 -4.79 -6.39
N SER A 131 9.46 -4.11 -6.14
CA SER A 131 9.35 -3.07 -5.11
C SER A 131 9.67 -3.64 -3.72
N ALA A 132 9.14 -4.82 -3.41
CA ALA A 132 9.41 -5.53 -2.16
C ALA A 132 10.87 -6.01 -2.09
N ALA A 133 11.42 -6.56 -3.17
CA ALA A 133 12.81 -6.97 -3.23
C ALA A 133 13.77 -5.79 -2.96
N ARG A 134 13.51 -4.62 -3.59
CA ARG A 134 14.25 -3.37 -3.33
C ARG A 134 14.08 -2.93 -1.88
N PHE A 135 12.85 -2.93 -1.34
CA PHE A 135 12.53 -2.52 0.04
C PHE A 135 13.25 -3.38 1.08
N LEU A 136 13.23 -4.70 0.90
CA LEU A 136 13.79 -5.68 1.82
C LEU A 136 15.28 -5.95 1.60
N ARG A 137 15.89 -5.36 0.57
CA ARG A 137 17.28 -5.61 0.15
C ARG A 137 17.53 -7.10 -0.11
N MET A 138 16.57 -7.73 -0.76
CA MET A 138 16.75 -9.11 -1.22
C MET A 138 17.80 -9.12 -2.32
N ASP A 139 18.73 -10.08 -2.25
CA ASP A 139 19.76 -10.24 -3.26
C ASP A 139 19.11 -10.73 -4.55
N THR A 140 18.93 -9.84 -5.53
CA THR A 140 18.26 -10.18 -6.81
C THR A 140 19.17 -10.99 -7.75
N ALA A 141 20.38 -11.36 -7.30
CA ALA A 141 21.40 -12.08 -8.08
C ALA A 141 21.16 -13.60 -8.23
N GLN A 142 20.01 -14.13 -7.85
CA GLN A 142 19.63 -15.53 -8.13
C GLN A 142 18.44 -15.59 -9.09
N GLY A 143 18.73 -15.25 -10.33
CA GLY A 143 17.91 -15.53 -11.52
C GLY A 143 18.84 -15.83 -12.68
N LYS A 144 19.62 -16.90 -12.56
CA LYS A 144 20.28 -17.57 -13.69
C LYS A 144 19.54 -18.86 -13.97
#